data_AF-A0AAV8PBX6-F1
#
_entry.id   AF-A0AAV8PBX6-F1
#
_cell.length_a   1.000
_cell.length_b   1.000
_cell.length_c   1.000
_cell.angle_alpha   90.00
_cell.angle_beta   90.00
_cell.angle_gamma   90.00
#
_symmetry.space_group_name_H-M   'P 1'
#
loop_
_entity.id
_entity.type
_entity.pdbx_description
1 polymer ?
#
loop_
_entity_poly.entity_id
_entity_poly.type
_entity_poly.pdbx_seq_one_letter_code
_entity_poly.pdbx_strand_id
1 'polypeptide(L)'
;MVRVDAVAVDGRPLKRARRRDEADGISAGEIAPSGPFRHCVRYFIARRARVAPPALPRLRTWRMASRVGDTAVDLDVVEEDVARSRRIYCDHCRIVGWSTNPVCSTRYHFIIRNESSPSSSYEHHPCRHCGTRRRFSELRCSTCNYEPTSIDLEDWASLQLEDPTHLLHGVVHANGYGHLLRVNGREGGSKNLTGCDLMEYWDRLCKLLNVRKISLMDVSKKHGMEFRLLQAVTAGQPWYGNWGYQFGAGSFGHTTEAYRKAVDALSSTPLPDDRSLSTQLQKTIALYAFLSPQRLKTLRDLFCFITQQIKDCYGEKNLGADATEKPQDPESLPMCTWRQEDINRAENAIIKILQAVKESNRLQT
;
A
#
# COMPACT_ATOMS: atom_id res chain seq x y z
N MET A 1 20.27 48.16 43.89
CA MET A 1 19.08 47.45 43.38
C MET A 1 19.35 47.13 41.90
N VAL A 2 20.38 46.32 41.62
CA VAL A 2 20.33 44.86 41.33
C VAL A 2 19.45 44.63 40.09
N ARG A 3 19.91 44.50 38.84
CA ARG A 3 21.09 43.85 38.21
C ARG A 3 21.28 42.39 38.66
N VAL A 4 20.82 41.47 37.83
CA VAL A 4 21.33 40.09 37.80
C VAL A 4 21.70 39.80 36.35
N ASP A 5 23.01 39.86 36.10
CA ASP A 5 23.68 39.32 34.94
C ASP A 5 23.72 37.78 35.03
N ALA A 6 23.60 37.09 33.90
CA ALA A 6 24.18 35.75 33.74
C ALA A 6 25.22 35.84 32.63
N VAL A 7 26.47 35.89 33.07
CA VAL A 7 27.69 35.80 32.27
C VAL A 7 27.91 34.34 31.88
N ALA A 8 28.21 34.09 30.60
CA ALA A 8 28.98 32.94 30.18
C ALA A 8 30.11 33.41 29.27
N VAL A 9 31.32 33.13 29.74
CA VAL A 9 32.63 33.48 29.22
C VAL A 9 33.09 32.44 28.18
N ASP A 10 33.94 32.92 27.28
CA ASP A 10 34.81 32.22 26.32
C ASP A 10 34.25 31.82 24.95
N GLY A 11 34.73 32.58 23.96
CA GLY A 11 34.62 32.30 22.55
C GLY A 11 35.57 31.19 22.08
N ARG A 12 35.05 30.34 21.21
CA ARG A 12 35.77 29.74 20.07
C ARG A 12 34.80 29.65 18.88
N PRO A 13 35.24 29.88 17.64
CA PRO A 13 34.36 29.75 16.48
C PRO A 13 34.12 28.25 16.22
N LEU A 14 32.95 27.75 16.59
CA LEU A 14 32.54 26.41 16.18
C LEU A 14 32.22 26.44 14.69
N LYS A 15 33.05 25.72 13.94
CA LYS A 15 32.94 25.43 12.51
C LYS A 15 31.48 25.31 12.09
N ARG A 16 31.13 26.02 11.01
CA ARG A 16 29.87 25.92 10.27
C ARG A 16 29.55 24.43 10.05
N ALA A 17 28.65 23.89 10.88
CA ALA A 17 28.11 22.56 10.66
C ALA A 17 27.29 22.62 9.38
N ARG A 18 27.76 21.90 8.37
CA ARG A 18 27.07 21.68 7.10
C ARG A 18 25.71 21.09 7.46
N ARG A 19 24.61 21.83 7.21
CA ARG A 19 23.24 21.31 7.34
C ARG A 19 23.19 19.97 6.62
N ARG A 20 23.03 18.88 7.37
CA ARG A 20 22.41 17.68 6.81
C ARG A 20 20.97 18.08 6.56
N ASP A 21 20.56 18.06 5.30
CA ASP A 21 19.16 18.05 4.92
C ASP A 21 18.56 16.76 5.50
N GLU A 22 18.01 16.85 6.70
CA GLU A 22 17.15 15.82 7.26
C GLU A 22 15.86 15.84 6.42
N ALA A 23 15.80 14.95 5.44
CA ALA A 23 14.56 14.58 4.77
C ALA A 23 13.70 13.82 5.79
N ASP A 24 13.09 14.57 6.71
CA ASP A 24 12.18 14.01 7.70
C ASP A 24 11.02 13.34 6.97
N GLY A 25 10.81 12.05 7.24
CA GLY A 25 9.57 11.37 6.86
C GLY A 25 8.35 12.06 7.47
N ILE A 26 7.15 11.56 7.17
CA ILE A 26 5.96 11.92 7.94
C ILE A 26 6.14 11.30 9.32
N SER A 27 6.70 12.07 10.26
CA SER A 27 6.97 11.61 11.62
C SER A 27 5.65 11.49 12.37
N ALA A 28 5.56 10.52 13.28
CA ALA A 28 4.37 10.33 14.11
C ALA A 28 4.02 11.56 14.99
N GLY A 29 4.94 12.52 15.12
CA GLY A 29 4.80 13.76 15.87
C GLY A 29 4.56 15.01 15.03
N GLU A 30 4.39 14.92 13.71
CA GLU A 30 3.96 16.09 12.92
C GLU A 30 2.55 16.50 13.34
N ILE A 31 2.45 17.65 14.01
CA ILE A 31 1.17 18.20 14.45
C ILE A 31 0.34 18.53 13.21
N ALA A 32 -0.66 17.69 12.95
CA ALA A 32 -1.65 17.93 11.92
C ALA A 32 -2.30 19.30 12.17
N PRO A 33 -2.33 20.22 11.20
CA PRO A 33 -3.10 21.44 11.35
C PRO A 33 -4.56 21.08 11.62
N SER A 34 -5.16 21.69 12.65
CA SER A 34 -6.56 21.45 12.98
C SER A 34 -7.45 21.98 11.86
N GLY A 35 -8.33 21.16 11.31
CA GLY A 35 -9.30 21.61 10.30
C GLY A 35 -9.63 20.57 9.24
N PRO A 36 -10.43 20.96 8.24
CA PRO A 36 -10.81 20.07 7.15
C PRO A 36 -9.64 19.80 6.19
N PHE A 37 -9.69 18.66 5.50
CA PHE A 37 -8.69 18.23 4.53
C PHE A 37 -8.13 19.34 3.61
N ARG A 38 -9.01 20.14 2.98
CA ARG A 38 -8.62 21.26 2.10
C ARG A 38 -7.68 22.28 2.75
N HIS A 39 -7.77 22.47 4.06
CA HIS A 39 -6.86 23.34 4.81
C HIS A 39 -5.55 22.59 5.07
N CYS A 40 -5.63 21.36 5.57
CA CYS A 40 -4.49 20.55 5.93
C CYS A 40 -3.56 20.27 4.73
N VAL A 41 -4.12 19.94 3.57
CA VAL A 41 -3.35 19.69 2.34
C VAL A 41 -2.61 20.93 1.85
N ARG A 42 -3.22 22.11 1.94
CA ARG A 42 -2.58 23.38 1.56
C ARG A 42 -1.43 23.72 2.50
N TYR A 43 -1.65 23.55 3.80
CA TYR A 43 -0.60 23.73 4.80
C TYR A 43 0.56 22.75 4.59
N PHE A 44 0.24 21.47 4.36
CA PHE A 44 1.22 20.42 4.08
C PHE A 44 2.07 20.75 2.84
N ILE A 45 1.44 21.11 1.72
CA ILE A 45 2.13 21.54 0.50
C ILE A 45 3.02 22.75 0.79
N ALA A 46 2.49 23.80 1.43
CA ALA A 46 3.25 25.03 1.70
C ALA A 46 4.50 24.79 2.57
N ARG A 47 4.46 23.79 3.46
CA ARG A 47 5.54 23.49 4.40
C ARG A 47 6.58 22.50 3.84
N ARG A 48 6.16 21.53 3.03
CA ARG A 48 7.00 20.40 2.58
C ARG A 48 7.41 20.47 1.11
N ALA A 49 6.65 21.16 0.26
CA ALA A 49 6.93 21.18 -1.17
C ALA A 49 8.21 21.95 -1.49
N ARG A 50 9.05 21.36 -2.34
CA ARG A 50 10.07 22.11 -3.09
C ARG A 50 9.45 22.54 -4.43
N VAL A 51 9.95 23.65 -4.99
CA VAL A 51 9.42 24.27 -6.20
C VAL A 51 9.31 23.24 -7.33
N ALA A 52 8.12 23.08 -7.88
CA ALA A 52 7.86 22.27 -9.07
C ALA A 52 7.45 23.19 -10.23
N PRO A 53 8.19 23.21 -11.34
CA PRO A 53 7.79 23.89 -12.58
C PRO A 53 7.15 22.92 -13.59
N PRO A 54 6.42 23.41 -14.62
CA PRO A 54 5.59 24.63 -14.64
C PRO A 54 4.18 24.35 -14.09
N ALA A 55 3.50 25.37 -13.60
CA ALA A 55 2.06 25.28 -13.34
C ALA A 55 1.34 25.11 -14.68
N LEU A 56 0.71 23.95 -14.89
CA LEU A 56 -0.14 23.73 -16.04
C LEU A 56 -1.53 24.30 -15.74
N PRO A 57 -2.27 24.77 -16.77
CA PRO A 57 -3.59 25.35 -16.57
C PRO A 57 -4.57 24.46 -15.77
N ARG A 58 -4.53 23.14 -15.96
CA ARG A 58 -5.39 22.15 -15.26
C ARG A 58 -4.76 21.51 -14.03
N LEU A 59 -3.43 21.41 -13.99
CA LEU A 59 -2.69 20.60 -13.03
C LEU A 59 -1.58 21.41 -12.38
N ARG A 60 -1.52 21.36 -11.05
CA ARG A 60 -0.40 21.87 -10.28
C ARG A 60 0.23 20.71 -9.53
N THR A 61 1.49 20.44 -9.83
CA THR A 61 2.25 19.39 -9.18
C THR A 61 3.19 20.01 -8.16
N TRP A 62 3.33 19.37 -7.01
CA TRP A 62 4.39 19.64 -6.03
C TRP A 62 5.12 18.35 -5.74
N ARG A 63 6.44 18.44 -5.62
CA ARG A 63 7.27 17.31 -5.20
C ARG A 63 7.85 17.59 -3.83
N MET A 64 7.83 16.57 -2.99
CA MET A 64 8.43 16.61 -1.67
C MET A 64 9.13 15.30 -1.37
N ALA A 65 10.37 15.42 -0.87
CA ALA A 65 11.11 14.29 -0.35
C ALA A 65 10.41 13.78 0.91
N SER A 66 10.33 12.46 1.03
CA SER A 66 9.67 11.77 2.12
C SER A 66 10.40 10.44 2.42
N ARG A 67 9.93 9.72 3.43
CA ARG A 67 10.46 8.41 3.82
C ARG A 67 9.32 7.44 4.11
N VAL A 68 9.50 6.22 3.63
CA VAL A 68 8.64 5.08 3.92
C VAL A 68 9.51 4.03 4.60
N GLY A 69 9.37 3.91 5.93
CA GLY A 69 10.36 3.21 6.74
C GLY A 69 11.74 3.84 6.53
N ASP A 70 12.73 3.01 6.19
CA ASP A 70 14.09 3.47 5.91
C ASP A 70 14.36 3.87 4.45
N THR A 71 13.37 3.70 3.57
CA THR A 71 13.52 4.02 2.15
C THR A 71 13.12 5.47 1.89
N ALA A 72 14.04 6.25 1.31
CA ALA A 72 13.72 7.58 0.80
C ALA A 72 12.83 7.49 -0.45
N VAL A 73 11.82 8.33 -0.53
CA VAL A 73 10.89 8.39 -1.66
C VAL A 73 10.53 9.84 -1.99
N ASP A 74 10.12 10.09 -3.23
CA ASP A 74 9.47 11.35 -3.61
C ASP A 74 7.95 11.16 -3.64
N LEU A 75 7.24 12.03 -2.91
CA LEU A 75 5.79 12.16 -3.00
C LEU A 75 5.46 13.32 -3.96
N ASP A 76 4.79 12.99 -5.05
CA ASP A 76 4.16 13.95 -5.93
C ASP A 76 2.72 14.21 -5.43
N VAL A 77 2.40 15.46 -5.12
CA VAL A 77 1.04 15.92 -4.86
C VAL A 77 0.57 16.71 -6.07
N VAL A 78 -0.49 16.27 -6.75
CA VAL A 78 -1.04 16.95 -7.92
C VAL A 78 -2.42 17.47 -7.60
N GLU A 79 -2.58 18.79 -7.56
CA GLU A 79 -3.90 19.43 -7.53
C GLU A 79 -4.45 19.51 -8.96
N GLU A 80 -5.65 18.98 -9.13
CA GLU A 80 -6.39 19.01 -10.39
C GLU A 80 -7.64 19.88 -10.24
N ASP A 81 -7.77 20.85 -11.14
CA ASP A 81 -8.99 21.63 -11.32
C ASP A 81 -10.03 20.81 -12.08
N VAL A 82 -11.09 20.40 -11.39
CA VAL A 82 -12.11 19.49 -11.92
C VAL A 82 -12.93 20.14 -13.03
N ALA A 83 -13.17 21.45 -12.96
CA ALA A 83 -13.95 22.15 -13.99
C ALA A 83 -13.20 22.22 -15.33
N ARG A 84 -11.86 22.19 -15.26
CA ARG A 84 -10.99 22.25 -16.44
C ARG A 84 -10.47 20.88 -16.84
N SER A 85 -10.63 19.86 -15.99
CA SER A 85 -10.17 18.50 -16.20
C SER A 85 -10.80 17.82 -17.42
N ARG A 86 -10.05 16.89 -18.03
CA ARG A 86 -10.58 15.94 -19.03
C ARG A 86 -11.68 15.04 -18.46
N ARG A 87 -11.63 14.74 -17.16
CA ARG A 87 -12.57 13.87 -16.45
C ARG A 87 -13.21 14.63 -15.29
N ILE A 88 -14.26 15.38 -15.60
CA ILE A 88 -15.04 16.15 -14.61
C ILE A 88 -15.59 15.24 -13.52
N TYR A 89 -16.03 14.03 -13.89
CA TYR A 89 -16.52 13.04 -12.95
C TYR A 89 -15.38 12.19 -12.42
N CYS A 90 -15.47 11.80 -11.15
CA CYS A 90 -14.60 10.78 -10.60
C CYS A 90 -15.25 9.40 -10.82
N ASP A 91 -14.63 8.59 -11.68
CA ASP A 91 -15.13 7.25 -11.99
C ASP A 91 -15.24 6.38 -10.73
N HIS A 92 -14.34 6.56 -9.77
CA HIS A 92 -14.37 5.84 -8.50
C HIS A 92 -15.52 6.29 -7.58
N CYS A 93 -15.86 7.59 -7.56
CA CYS A 93 -17.05 8.10 -6.87
C CYS A 93 -18.34 7.48 -7.45
N ARG A 94 -18.41 7.35 -8.78
CA ARG A 94 -19.56 6.74 -9.46
C ARG A 94 -19.78 5.30 -9.01
N ILE A 95 -18.70 4.52 -8.88
CA ILE A 95 -18.76 3.12 -8.44
C ILE A 95 -19.24 3.00 -6.99
N VAL A 96 -18.84 3.93 -6.11
CA VAL A 96 -19.25 3.91 -4.68
C VAL A 96 -20.58 4.62 -4.41
N GLY A 97 -21.36 4.95 -5.44
CA GLY A 97 -22.74 5.40 -5.32
C GLY A 97 -22.97 6.91 -5.41
N TRP A 98 -21.98 7.71 -5.81
CA TRP A 98 -22.14 9.18 -5.99
C TRP A 98 -22.74 9.57 -7.35
N SER A 99 -23.19 8.59 -8.15
CA SER A 99 -23.82 8.80 -9.46
C SER A 99 -22.96 9.66 -10.41
N THR A 100 -23.57 10.46 -11.27
CA THR A 100 -22.93 11.28 -12.32
C THR A 100 -22.76 12.75 -11.91
N ASN A 101 -22.65 13.07 -10.61
CA ASN A 101 -22.51 14.45 -10.15
C ASN A 101 -21.06 14.79 -9.79
N PRO A 102 -20.56 15.99 -10.11
CA PRO A 102 -19.25 16.43 -9.63
C PRO A 102 -19.24 16.52 -8.10
N VAL A 103 -18.29 15.84 -7.47
CA VAL A 103 -18.21 15.77 -5.99
C VAL A 103 -17.57 17.03 -5.39
N CYS A 104 -16.54 17.56 -6.06
CA CYS A 104 -15.80 18.76 -5.66
C CYS A 104 -15.24 19.46 -6.91
N SER A 105 -14.95 20.75 -6.80
CA SER A 105 -14.25 21.54 -7.83
C SER A 105 -12.76 21.20 -7.95
N THR A 106 -12.20 20.49 -6.97
CA THR A 106 -10.77 20.21 -6.88
C THR A 106 -10.56 18.82 -6.30
N ARG A 107 -9.58 18.09 -6.84
CA ARG A 107 -9.10 16.83 -6.29
C ARG A 107 -7.57 16.82 -6.27
N TYR A 108 -7.02 16.09 -5.31
CA TYR A 108 -5.58 15.98 -5.08
C TYR A 108 -5.16 14.53 -5.32
N HIS A 109 -4.18 14.32 -6.17
CA HIS A 109 -3.53 13.03 -6.36
C HIS A 109 -2.27 12.97 -5.52
N PHE A 110 -2.07 11.88 -4.81
CA PHE A 110 -0.88 11.58 -4.01
C PHE A 110 -0.19 10.39 -4.65
N ILE A 111 0.99 10.61 -5.21
CA ILE A 111 1.66 9.64 -6.08
C ILE A 111 3.08 9.39 -5.57
N ILE A 112 3.41 8.13 -5.34
CA ILE A 112 4.81 7.68 -5.24
C ILE A 112 5.10 6.90 -6.53
N ARG A 113 5.99 7.43 -7.36
CA ARG A 113 6.33 6.81 -8.65
C ARG A 113 7.31 5.67 -8.45
N ASN A 114 7.28 4.70 -9.36
CA ASN A 114 8.29 3.66 -9.38
C ASN A 114 9.53 4.14 -10.14
N GLU A 115 10.60 4.49 -9.44
CA GLU A 115 11.86 4.97 -10.05
C GLU A 115 12.49 3.97 -11.02
N SER A 116 12.15 2.68 -10.91
CA SER A 116 12.63 1.66 -11.86
C SER A 116 11.86 1.66 -13.18
N SER A 117 10.72 2.33 -13.25
CA SER A 117 9.97 2.51 -14.49
C SER A 117 10.64 3.61 -15.32
N PRO A 118 11.00 3.37 -16.59
CA PRO A 118 11.56 4.41 -17.45
C PRO A 118 10.61 5.61 -17.53
N SER A 119 9.29 5.42 -17.46
CA SER A 119 8.27 6.48 -17.52
C SER A 119 8.18 7.35 -16.26
N SER A 120 8.94 7.04 -15.19
CA SER A 120 8.76 7.62 -13.86
C SER A 120 9.33 9.03 -13.67
N SER A 121 10.28 9.45 -14.50
CA SER A 121 10.90 10.76 -14.33
C SER A 121 9.93 11.85 -14.78
N TYR A 122 9.21 12.48 -13.84
CA TYR A 122 8.37 13.64 -14.13
C TYR A 122 9.15 14.77 -14.82
N GLU A 123 10.47 14.82 -14.62
CA GLU A 123 11.32 15.81 -15.29
C GLU A 123 11.44 15.62 -16.79
N HIS A 124 11.24 14.39 -17.29
CA HIS A 124 11.40 14.06 -18.70
C HIS A 124 10.10 13.56 -19.31
N HIS A 125 9.67 14.16 -20.42
CA HIS A 125 8.54 13.70 -21.22
C HIS A 125 8.99 13.37 -22.65
N PRO A 126 8.36 12.40 -23.33
CA PRO A 126 8.66 12.12 -24.74
C PRO A 126 8.11 13.24 -25.64
N CYS A 127 8.82 13.53 -26.72
CA CYS A 127 8.32 14.39 -27.78
C CYS A 127 7.16 13.71 -28.51
N ARG A 128 6.03 14.42 -28.68
CA ARG A 128 4.85 13.89 -29.39
C ARG A 128 5.11 13.51 -30.85
N HIS A 129 6.09 14.16 -31.50
CA HIS A 129 6.41 13.93 -32.92
C HIS A 129 7.42 12.79 -33.14
N CYS A 130 8.50 12.73 -32.36
CA CYS A 130 9.59 11.78 -32.61
C CYS A 130 9.91 10.84 -31.43
N GLY A 131 9.24 10.99 -30.29
CA GLY A 131 9.43 10.14 -29.11
C GLY A 131 10.69 10.44 -28.29
N THR A 132 11.60 11.32 -28.75
CA THR A 132 12.81 11.70 -28.02
C THR A 132 12.46 12.24 -26.63
N ARG A 133 13.16 11.78 -25.59
CA ARG A 133 13.00 12.29 -24.22
C ARG A 133 13.51 13.72 -24.10
N ARG A 134 12.76 14.53 -23.38
CA ARG A 134 13.01 15.96 -23.22
C ARG A 134 12.69 16.42 -21.81
N ARG A 135 13.45 17.39 -21.30
CA ARG A 135 13.13 18.03 -20.01
C ARG A 135 12.03 19.06 -20.15
N PHE A 136 11.21 19.23 -19.11
CA PHE A 136 10.19 20.30 -19.07
C PHE A 136 10.75 21.72 -19.24
N SER A 137 12.01 21.94 -18.88
CA SER A 137 12.70 23.22 -19.08
C SER A 137 13.09 23.48 -20.54
N GLU A 138 13.07 22.47 -21.41
CA GLU A 138 13.40 22.64 -22.82
C GLU A 138 12.20 23.19 -23.59
N LEU A 139 12.40 24.30 -24.31
CA LEU A 139 11.36 24.89 -25.16
C LEU A 139 11.14 24.08 -26.45
N ARG A 140 12.17 23.44 -27.02
CA ARG A 140 12.09 22.74 -28.32
C ARG A 140 12.80 21.39 -28.34
N CYS A 141 12.31 20.48 -29.18
CA CYS A 141 12.87 19.15 -29.30
C CYS A 141 14.25 19.21 -29.95
N SER A 142 15.24 18.62 -29.28
CA SER A 142 16.61 18.52 -29.82
C SER A 142 16.69 17.75 -31.14
N THR A 143 15.76 16.82 -31.40
CA THR A 143 15.75 16.00 -32.63
C THR A 143 14.92 16.59 -33.75
N CYS A 144 13.67 16.98 -33.48
CA CYS A 144 12.73 17.42 -34.54
C CYS A 144 12.35 18.90 -34.45
N ASN A 145 12.95 19.66 -33.53
CA ASN A 145 12.68 21.08 -33.28
C ASN A 145 11.22 21.42 -32.92
N TYR A 146 10.39 20.41 -32.62
CA TYR A 146 9.00 20.61 -32.22
C TYR A 146 8.90 21.36 -30.89
N GLU A 147 8.06 22.39 -30.88
CA GLU A 147 7.70 23.20 -29.72
C GLU A 147 6.38 22.68 -29.13
N PRO A 148 6.38 22.14 -27.90
CA PRO A 148 5.18 21.58 -27.30
C PRO A 148 4.24 22.70 -26.87
N THR A 149 2.96 22.57 -27.20
CA THR A 149 1.94 23.50 -26.69
C THR A 149 1.63 23.20 -25.22
N SER A 150 0.98 24.14 -24.52
CA SER A 150 0.50 23.88 -23.14
C SER A 150 -0.47 22.69 -23.08
N ILE A 151 -1.22 22.45 -24.16
CA ILE A 151 -2.15 21.33 -24.29
C ILE A 151 -1.38 20.01 -24.37
N ASP A 152 -0.30 19.94 -25.16
CA ASP A 152 0.52 18.72 -25.27
C ASP A 152 1.15 18.32 -23.93
N LEU A 153 1.60 19.31 -23.15
CA LEU A 153 2.16 19.09 -21.81
C LEU A 153 1.09 18.63 -20.81
N GLU A 154 -0.11 19.20 -20.86
CA GLU A 154 -1.24 18.76 -20.03
C GLU A 154 -1.73 17.37 -20.37
N ASP A 155 -1.77 17.04 -21.66
CA ASP A 155 -2.19 15.74 -22.14
C ASP A 155 -1.24 14.65 -21.64
N TRP A 156 0.07 14.91 -21.72
CA TRP A 156 1.07 14.03 -21.14
C TRP A 156 0.94 13.94 -19.61
N ALA A 157 0.82 15.06 -18.92
CA ALA A 157 0.68 15.08 -17.45
C ALA A 157 -0.57 14.32 -16.97
N SER A 158 -1.67 14.39 -17.74
CA SER A 158 -2.88 13.62 -17.47
C SER A 158 -2.66 12.12 -17.66
N LEU A 159 -1.95 11.71 -18.72
CA LEU A 159 -1.58 10.30 -18.93
C LEU A 159 -0.69 9.77 -17.79
N GLN A 160 0.15 10.62 -17.21
CA GLN A 160 0.96 10.25 -16.06
C GLN A 160 0.15 9.95 -14.81
N LEU A 161 -1.06 10.52 -14.66
CA LEU A 161 -1.98 10.17 -13.56
C LEU A 161 -2.61 8.78 -13.76
N GLU A 162 -2.62 8.25 -14.98
CA GLU A 162 -3.23 6.95 -15.31
C GLU A 162 -2.21 5.80 -15.33
N ASP A 163 -0.93 6.09 -15.09
CA ASP A 163 0.16 5.12 -15.14
C ASP A 163 -0.03 4.01 -14.07
N PRO A 164 -0.21 2.75 -14.48
CA PRO A 164 -0.46 1.64 -13.56
C PRO A 164 0.78 1.25 -12.74
N THR A 165 1.97 1.77 -13.07
CA THR A 165 3.24 1.40 -12.43
C THR A 165 3.57 2.20 -11.18
N HIS A 166 2.76 3.20 -10.81
CA HIS A 166 2.95 3.93 -9.55
C HIS A 166 2.98 2.98 -8.36
N LEU A 167 3.90 3.21 -7.43
CA LEU A 167 4.00 2.43 -6.19
C LEU A 167 2.79 2.72 -5.30
N LEU A 168 2.43 3.99 -5.15
CA LEU A 168 1.24 4.43 -4.43
C LEU A 168 0.51 5.45 -5.28
N HIS A 169 -0.81 5.31 -5.39
CA HIS A 169 -1.66 6.34 -5.98
C HIS A 169 -2.97 6.45 -5.22
N GLY A 170 -3.17 7.58 -4.55
CA GLY A 170 -4.43 7.93 -3.92
C GLY A 170 -5.00 9.22 -4.50
N VAL A 171 -6.33 9.35 -4.51
CA VAL A 171 -7.04 10.55 -4.94
C VAL A 171 -7.96 11.01 -3.82
N VAL A 172 -7.85 12.26 -3.40
CA VAL A 172 -8.71 12.84 -2.36
C VAL A 172 -9.35 14.12 -2.87
N HIS A 173 -10.67 14.17 -2.80
CA HIS A 173 -11.46 15.35 -3.13
C HIS A 173 -11.32 16.42 -2.05
N ALA A 174 -11.53 17.69 -2.41
CA ALA A 174 -11.40 18.81 -1.47
C ALA A 174 -12.31 18.72 -0.23
N ASN A 175 -13.41 17.95 -0.30
CA ASN A 175 -14.28 17.66 0.84
C ASN A 175 -13.73 16.61 1.82
N GLY A 176 -12.59 15.99 1.52
CA GLY A 176 -11.90 14.99 2.34
C GLY A 176 -12.30 13.53 2.08
N TYR A 177 -13.16 13.25 1.11
CA TYR A 177 -13.43 11.87 0.66
C TYR A 177 -12.46 11.49 -0.46
N GLY A 178 -12.06 10.22 -0.52
CA GLY A 178 -11.11 9.79 -1.54
C GLY A 178 -11.14 8.31 -1.87
N HIS A 179 -10.18 7.94 -2.71
CA HIS A 179 -10.02 6.61 -3.29
C HIS A 179 -8.54 6.24 -3.29
N LEU A 180 -8.21 5.06 -2.77
CA LEU A 180 -6.90 4.46 -2.95
C LEU A 180 -6.93 3.61 -4.22
N LEU A 181 -6.10 3.98 -5.20
CA LEU A 181 -6.14 3.44 -6.56
C LEU A 181 -5.07 2.40 -6.81
N ARG A 182 -3.88 2.57 -6.22
CA ARG A 182 -2.72 1.69 -6.42
C ARG A 182 -1.93 1.53 -5.14
N VAL A 183 -1.53 0.28 -4.88
CA VAL A 183 -0.53 -0.11 -3.90
C VAL A 183 0.30 -1.23 -4.52
N ASN A 184 1.42 -0.85 -5.14
CA ASN A 184 2.34 -1.74 -5.82
C ASN A 184 3.60 -1.89 -4.96
N GLY A 185 3.60 -2.89 -4.08
CA GLY A 185 4.77 -3.29 -3.31
C GLY A 185 5.79 -4.05 -4.16
N ARG A 186 6.56 -4.95 -3.53
CA ARG A 186 7.59 -5.76 -4.21
C ARG A 186 7.03 -6.55 -5.39
N GLU A 187 5.88 -7.19 -5.21
CA GLU A 187 5.23 -7.95 -6.28
C GLU A 187 4.60 -7.07 -7.36
N GLY A 188 4.46 -5.76 -7.10
CA GLY A 188 4.01 -4.75 -8.05
C GLY A 188 5.16 -4.00 -8.74
N GLY A 189 6.41 -4.43 -8.55
CA GLY A 189 7.58 -3.84 -9.20
C GLY A 189 8.40 -2.87 -8.34
N SER A 190 8.09 -2.73 -7.05
CA SER A 190 8.96 -2.00 -6.12
C SER A 190 10.23 -2.79 -5.81
N LYS A 191 11.39 -2.13 -5.78
CA LYS A 191 12.65 -2.79 -5.38
C LYS A 191 12.76 -2.97 -3.86
N ASN A 192 12.29 -1.97 -3.09
CA ASN A 192 12.57 -1.87 -1.66
C ASN A 192 11.30 -1.96 -0.81
N LEU A 193 10.21 -1.34 -1.26
CA LEU A 193 8.99 -1.16 -0.48
C LEU A 193 8.03 -2.33 -0.62
N THR A 194 7.54 -2.84 0.50
CA THR A 194 6.43 -3.80 0.54
C THR A 194 5.08 -3.08 0.41
N GLY A 195 4.02 -3.86 0.16
CA GLY A 195 2.66 -3.31 0.19
C GLY A 195 2.27 -2.77 1.57
N CYS A 196 2.75 -3.42 2.64
CA CYS A 196 2.50 -2.97 4.02
C CYS A 196 3.13 -1.60 4.28
N ASP A 197 4.39 -1.40 3.87
CA ASP A 197 5.10 -0.13 4.04
C ASP A 197 4.35 1.05 3.41
N LEU A 198 3.86 0.83 2.18
CA LEU A 198 3.07 1.81 1.43
C LEU A 198 1.71 2.09 2.09
N MET A 199 1.05 1.05 2.62
CA MET A 199 -0.22 1.19 3.32
C MET A 199 -0.07 1.95 4.64
N GLU A 200 0.97 1.67 5.42
CA GLU A 200 1.26 2.42 6.64
C GLU A 200 1.55 3.89 6.34
N TYR A 201 2.35 4.15 5.29
CA TYR A 201 2.60 5.51 4.83
C TYR A 201 1.30 6.22 4.43
N TRP A 202 0.45 5.55 3.66
CA TRP A 202 -0.83 6.08 3.22
C TRP A 202 -1.78 6.38 4.40
N ASP A 203 -1.85 5.48 5.38
CA ASP A 203 -2.66 5.65 6.59
C ASP A 203 -2.19 6.85 7.43
N ARG A 204 -0.87 6.96 7.65
CA ARG A 204 -0.27 8.13 8.32
C ARG A 204 -0.55 9.43 7.57
N LEU A 205 -0.40 9.44 6.26
CA LEU A 205 -0.70 10.61 5.42
C LEU A 205 -2.18 11.00 5.51
N CYS A 206 -3.09 10.03 5.46
CA CYS A 206 -4.53 10.29 5.59
C CYS A 206 -4.88 10.93 6.94
N LYS A 207 -4.29 10.42 8.03
CA LYS A 207 -4.45 10.98 9.38
C LYS A 207 -3.89 12.40 9.46
N LEU A 208 -2.66 12.63 8.97
CA LEU A 208 -2.02 13.95 8.95
C LEU A 208 -2.86 15.00 8.21
N LEU A 209 -3.49 14.58 7.11
CA LEU A 209 -4.28 15.48 6.26
C LEU A 209 -5.76 15.57 6.67
N ASN A 210 -6.19 14.94 7.77
CA ASN A 210 -7.60 14.86 8.18
C ASN A 210 -8.53 14.41 7.05
N VAL A 211 -8.11 13.38 6.32
CA VAL A 211 -8.94 12.71 5.32
C VAL A 211 -10.12 12.05 6.04
N ARG A 212 -11.33 12.27 5.51
CA ARG A 212 -12.58 11.83 6.16
C ARG A 212 -12.85 10.35 5.95
N LYS A 213 -12.70 9.89 4.72
CA LYS A 213 -12.95 8.50 4.34
C LYS A 213 -12.28 8.18 3.02
N ILE A 214 -11.62 7.03 2.96
CA ILE A 214 -11.05 6.47 1.73
C ILE A 214 -11.83 5.21 1.38
N SER A 215 -12.16 5.07 0.09
CA SER A 215 -12.62 3.82 -0.48
C SER A 215 -11.49 3.18 -1.29
N LEU A 216 -11.57 1.86 -1.50
CA LEU A 216 -10.65 1.14 -2.36
C LEU A 216 -11.39 0.01 -3.03
N MET A 217 -10.85 -0.45 -4.15
CA MET A 217 -11.28 -1.69 -4.79
C MET A 217 -10.10 -2.65 -4.80
N ASP A 218 -10.27 -3.81 -4.15
CA ASP A 218 -9.25 -4.85 -4.21
C ASP A 218 -9.30 -5.57 -5.57
N VAL A 219 -8.46 -5.11 -6.49
CA VAL A 219 -8.27 -5.69 -7.83
C VAL A 219 -6.96 -6.48 -7.94
N SER A 220 -6.28 -6.72 -6.81
CA SER A 220 -5.03 -7.48 -6.79
C SER A 220 -5.16 -8.84 -7.48
N LYS A 221 -4.12 -9.24 -8.19
CA LYS A 221 -4.00 -10.62 -8.72
C LYS A 221 -2.93 -11.41 -7.97
N LYS A 222 -2.35 -10.83 -6.92
CA LYS A 222 -1.27 -11.42 -6.13
C LYS A 222 -1.76 -12.73 -5.51
N HIS A 223 -1.10 -13.83 -5.87
CA HIS A 223 -1.37 -15.19 -5.39
C HIS A 223 -2.84 -15.67 -5.53
N GLY A 224 -3.60 -15.10 -6.47
CA GLY A 224 -4.95 -15.57 -6.79
C GLY A 224 -6.04 -15.25 -5.76
N MET A 225 -7.20 -15.89 -5.92
CA MET A 225 -8.35 -15.73 -5.00
C MET A 225 -8.12 -16.51 -3.70
N GLU A 226 -7.39 -17.60 -3.78
CA GLU A 226 -7.07 -18.50 -2.69
C GLU A 226 -6.36 -17.76 -1.56
N PHE A 227 -5.40 -16.90 -1.88
CA PHE A 227 -4.69 -16.11 -0.87
C PHE A 227 -5.61 -15.10 -0.17
N ARG A 228 -6.60 -14.54 -0.88
CA ARG A 228 -7.62 -13.66 -0.26
C ARG A 228 -8.52 -14.44 0.69
N LEU A 229 -8.93 -15.64 0.29
CA LEU A 229 -9.74 -16.52 1.12
C LEU A 229 -8.98 -16.97 2.36
N LEU A 230 -7.68 -17.26 2.24
CA LEU A 230 -6.82 -17.57 3.38
C LEU A 230 -6.86 -16.45 4.43
N GLN A 231 -6.67 -15.20 4.00
CA GLN A 231 -6.74 -14.05 4.91
C GLN A 231 -8.15 -13.89 5.52
N ALA A 232 -9.20 -14.04 4.72
CA ALA A 232 -10.57 -13.96 5.20
C ALA A 232 -10.90 -15.06 6.23
N VAL A 233 -10.44 -16.29 6.01
CA VAL A 233 -10.69 -17.42 6.91
C VAL A 233 -9.89 -17.29 8.20
N THR A 234 -8.61 -16.92 8.12
CA THR A 234 -7.74 -16.83 9.31
C THR A 234 -8.05 -15.60 10.15
N ALA A 235 -8.17 -14.43 9.53
CA ALA A 235 -8.35 -13.16 10.23
C ALA A 235 -9.82 -12.70 10.32
N GLY A 236 -10.74 -13.32 9.60
CA GLY A 236 -12.15 -12.88 9.53
C GLY A 236 -12.37 -11.58 8.75
N GLN A 237 -11.34 -11.07 8.07
CA GLN A 237 -11.36 -9.77 7.40
C GLN A 237 -10.49 -9.79 6.12
N PRO A 238 -10.74 -8.90 5.14
CA PRO A 238 -9.84 -8.75 3.99
C PRO A 238 -8.47 -8.22 4.42
N TRP A 239 -7.46 -8.31 3.53
CA TRP A 239 -6.09 -7.85 3.81
C TRP A 239 -6.04 -6.39 4.27
N TYR A 240 -6.80 -5.51 3.61
CA TYR A 240 -6.89 -4.10 3.98
C TYR A 240 -7.54 -3.86 5.35
N GLY A 241 -8.21 -4.86 5.93
CA GLY A 241 -8.79 -4.79 7.28
C GLY A 241 -7.77 -4.51 8.38
N ASN A 242 -6.49 -4.86 8.15
CA ASN A 242 -5.40 -4.51 9.06
C ASN A 242 -5.20 -2.98 9.22
N TRP A 243 -5.70 -2.18 8.28
CA TRP A 243 -5.71 -0.70 8.35
C TRP A 243 -7.13 -0.14 8.56
N GLY A 244 -8.05 -0.95 9.08
CA GLY A 244 -9.42 -0.53 9.39
C GLY A 244 -10.36 -0.42 8.18
N TYR A 245 -9.94 -0.86 6.99
CA TYR A 245 -10.84 -0.94 5.84
C TYR A 245 -11.86 -2.07 6.04
N GLN A 246 -13.12 -1.75 5.81
CA GLN A 246 -14.23 -2.67 5.96
C GLN A 246 -14.97 -2.84 4.64
N PHE A 247 -15.88 -3.81 4.60
CA PHE A 247 -16.78 -3.96 3.47
C PHE A 247 -17.55 -2.65 3.23
N GLY A 248 -17.50 -2.16 1.99
CA GLY A 248 -18.16 -0.95 1.55
C GLY A 248 -19.49 -1.25 0.86
N ALA A 249 -19.68 -0.67 -0.32
CA ALA A 249 -20.76 -1.09 -1.22
C ALA A 249 -20.32 -2.36 -1.98
N GLY A 250 -21.11 -3.42 -1.89
CA GLY A 250 -20.89 -4.63 -2.70
C GLY A 250 -21.31 -4.42 -4.16
N SER A 251 -20.78 -5.24 -5.07
CA SER A 251 -21.33 -5.35 -6.43
C SER A 251 -22.66 -6.11 -6.40
N PHE A 252 -23.60 -5.74 -7.28
CA PHE A 252 -24.86 -6.43 -7.61
C PHE A 252 -25.29 -7.57 -6.65
N GLY A 253 -26.11 -7.26 -5.64
CA GLY A 253 -26.72 -8.26 -4.77
C GLY A 253 -25.84 -8.83 -3.65
N HIS A 254 -24.56 -8.46 -3.58
CA HIS A 254 -23.70 -8.85 -2.46
C HIS A 254 -23.81 -7.85 -1.30
N THR A 255 -24.38 -8.30 -0.19
CA THR A 255 -24.45 -7.52 1.06
C THR A 255 -23.31 -7.87 2.01
N THR A 256 -23.07 -7.01 2.99
CA THR A 256 -22.13 -7.27 4.09
C THR A 256 -22.46 -8.59 4.80
N GLU A 257 -23.74 -8.87 5.01
CA GLU A 257 -24.23 -10.10 5.64
C GLU A 257 -23.95 -11.32 4.77
N ALA A 258 -24.14 -11.22 3.46
CA ALA A 258 -23.82 -12.30 2.54
C ALA A 258 -22.31 -12.61 2.54
N TYR A 259 -21.47 -11.57 2.53
CA TYR A 259 -20.03 -11.73 2.66
C TYR A 259 -19.64 -12.39 3.98
N ARG A 260 -20.16 -11.88 5.10
CA ARG A 260 -19.89 -12.43 6.44
C ARG A 260 -20.32 -13.89 6.54
N LYS A 261 -21.53 -14.23 6.09
CA LYS A 261 -22.02 -15.61 6.06
C LYS A 261 -21.12 -16.52 5.22
N ALA A 262 -20.62 -16.05 4.08
CA ALA A 262 -19.72 -16.83 3.25
C ALA A 262 -18.36 -17.09 3.95
N VAL A 263 -17.80 -16.08 4.63
CA VAL A 263 -16.57 -16.23 5.42
C VAL A 263 -16.80 -17.17 6.60
N ASP A 264 -17.92 -17.04 7.31
CA ASP A 264 -18.28 -17.90 8.45
C ASP A 264 -18.47 -19.36 8.02
N ALA A 265 -19.16 -19.60 6.90
CA ALA A 265 -19.38 -20.94 6.34
C ALA A 265 -18.05 -21.60 5.92
N LEU A 266 -17.20 -20.85 5.21
CA LEU A 266 -15.88 -21.36 4.80
C LEU A 266 -14.99 -21.62 6.02
N SER A 267 -14.98 -20.70 6.99
CA SER A 267 -14.18 -20.82 8.21
C SER A 267 -14.57 -22.02 9.06
N SER A 268 -15.88 -22.29 9.16
CA SER A 268 -16.45 -23.32 10.03
C SER A 268 -16.57 -24.69 9.36
N THR A 269 -16.09 -24.82 8.13
CA THR A 269 -16.11 -26.10 7.41
C THR A 269 -15.32 -27.15 8.21
N PRO A 270 -15.93 -28.28 8.58
CA PRO A 270 -15.27 -29.30 9.40
C PRO A 270 -14.15 -29.97 8.61
N LEU A 271 -13.05 -30.29 9.29
CA LEU A 271 -12.00 -31.11 8.69
C LEU A 271 -12.48 -32.56 8.53
N PRO A 272 -12.06 -33.26 7.46
CA PRO A 272 -12.42 -34.66 7.24
C PRO A 272 -11.95 -35.53 8.41
N ASP A 273 -12.81 -36.48 8.80
CA ASP A 273 -12.52 -37.41 9.90
C ASP A 273 -11.43 -38.42 9.48
N ASP A 274 -10.63 -38.86 10.45
CA ASP A 274 -9.39 -39.63 10.25
C ASP A 274 -9.63 -41.02 9.62
N ARG A 275 -10.89 -41.46 9.58
CA ARG A 275 -11.30 -42.83 9.25
C ARG A 275 -11.25 -43.17 7.75
N SER A 276 -11.01 -42.20 6.85
CA SER A 276 -10.85 -42.49 5.41
C SER A 276 -9.89 -41.52 4.70
N LEU A 277 -8.59 -41.68 4.95
CA LEU A 277 -7.51 -40.97 4.24
C LEU A 277 -7.31 -41.53 2.81
N SER A 278 -8.33 -41.41 1.94
CA SER A 278 -8.27 -41.92 0.57
C SER A 278 -7.47 -41.01 -0.38
N THR A 279 -7.38 -39.71 -0.07
CA THR A 279 -6.74 -38.70 -0.93
C THR A 279 -5.45 -38.11 -0.33
N GLN A 280 -4.54 -37.65 -1.21
CA GLN A 280 -3.32 -36.95 -0.79
C GLN A 280 -3.61 -35.67 0.02
N LEU A 281 -4.75 -35.03 -0.25
CA LEU A 281 -5.21 -33.85 0.47
C LEU A 281 -5.53 -34.18 1.93
N GLN A 282 -6.31 -35.25 2.16
CA GLN A 282 -6.64 -35.72 3.50
C GLN A 282 -5.39 -36.12 4.28
N LYS A 283 -4.42 -36.80 3.65
CA LYS A 283 -3.13 -37.13 4.27
C LYS A 283 -2.36 -35.88 4.70
N THR A 284 -2.40 -34.83 3.89
CA THR A 284 -1.76 -33.54 4.21
C THR A 284 -2.45 -32.85 5.39
N ILE A 285 -3.79 -32.87 5.44
CA ILE A 285 -4.58 -32.35 6.56
C ILE A 285 -4.26 -33.13 7.84
N ALA A 286 -4.23 -34.47 7.77
CA ALA A 286 -3.92 -35.34 8.90
C ALA A 286 -2.51 -35.08 9.47
N LEU A 287 -1.52 -34.84 8.60
CA LEU A 287 -0.17 -34.46 9.02
C LEU A 287 -0.18 -33.19 9.87
N TYR A 288 -0.85 -32.12 9.41
CA TYR A 288 -0.92 -30.88 10.18
C TYR A 288 -1.76 -31.01 11.45
N ALA A 289 -2.81 -31.83 11.43
CA ALA A 289 -3.58 -32.15 12.62
C ALA A 289 -2.75 -32.92 13.66
N PHE A 290 -1.87 -33.82 13.23
CA PHE A 290 -0.94 -34.55 14.09
C PHE A 290 0.15 -33.64 14.69
N LEU A 291 0.67 -32.70 13.90
CA LEU A 291 1.70 -31.75 14.35
C LEU A 291 1.16 -30.67 15.28
N SER A 292 -0.15 -30.44 15.29
CA SER A 292 -0.76 -29.40 16.10
C SER A 292 -0.87 -29.84 17.57
N PRO A 293 -0.43 -29.01 18.53
CA PRO A 293 -0.64 -29.27 19.95
C PRO A 293 -2.12 -29.15 20.36
N GLN A 294 -2.95 -28.54 19.52
CA GLN A 294 -4.39 -28.35 19.75
C GLN A 294 -5.20 -29.17 18.75
N ARG A 295 -6.37 -29.64 19.18
CA ARG A 295 -7.29 -30.38 18.31
C ARG A 295 -7.90 -29.43 17.26
N LEU A 296 -7.44 -29.56 16.02
CA LEU A 296 -7.97 -28.84 14.86
C LEU A 296 -9.34 -29.43 14.46
N LYS A 297 -10.39 -28.61 14.39
CA LYS A 297 -11.74 -29.07 14.03
C LYS A 297 -12.23 -28.47 12.71
N THR A 298 -11.81 -27.26 12.40
CA THR A 298 -12.29 -26.47 11.28
C THR A 298 -11.18 -26.06 10.33
N LEU A 299 -11.54 -25.62 9.12
CA LEU A 299 -10.58 -25.01 8.18
C LEU A 299 -9.88 -23.78 8.79
N ARG A 300 -10.58 -22.99 9.60
CA ARG A 300 -9.96 -21.87 10.33
C ARG A 300 -8.85 -22.37 11.25
N ASP A 301 -9.11 -23.39 12.06
CA ASP A 301 -8.10 -23.92 13.00
C ASP A 301 -6.85 -24.36 12.25
N LEU A 302 -7.04 -25.11 11.15
CA LEU A 302 -5.95 -25.61 10.32
C LEU A 302 -5.13 -24.48 9.70
N PHE A 303 -5.78 -23.52 9.06
CA PHE A 303 -5.06 -22.43 8.39
C PHE A 303 -4.42 -21.48 9.38
N CYS A 304 -5.04 -21.22 10.54
CA CYS A 304 -4.40 -20.45 11.61
C CYS A 304 -3.15 -21.15 12.12
N PHE A 305 -3.21 -22.46 12.37
CA PHE A 305 -2.05 -23.24 12.79
C PHE A 305 -0.91 -23.20 11.77
N ILE A 306 -1.18 -23.54 10.50
CA ILE A 306 -0.15 -23.52 9.45
C ILE A 306 0.45 -22.12 9.28
N THR A 307 -0.40 -21.09 9.26
CA THR A 307 0.07 -19.70 9.11
C THR A 307 0.91 -19.25 10.31
N GLN A 308 0.57 -19.68 11.52
CA GLN A 308 1.35 -19.39 12.71
C GLN A 308 2.72 -20.07 12.66
N GLN A 309 2.78 -21.36 12.30
CA GLN A 309 4.04 -22.08 12.12
C GLN A 309 4.94 -21.39 11.09
N ILE A 310 4.36 -20.96 9.95
CA ILE A 310 5.10 -20.21 8.93
C ILE A 310 5.65 -18.90 9.50
N LYS A 311 4.83 -18.14 10.24
CA LYS A 311 5.25 -16.88 10.86
C LYS A 311 6.37 -17.09 11.88
N ASP A 312 6.26 -18.10 12.72
CA ASP A 312 7.27 -18.41 13.74
C ASP A 312 8.61 -18.75 13.06
N CYS A 313 8.59 -19.53 11.98
CA CYS A 313 9.78 -19.83 11.19
C CYS A 313 10.41 -18.58 10.53
N TYR A 314 9.61 -17.60 10.11
CA TYR A 314 10.13 -16.32 9.62
C TYR A 314 10.61 -15.40 10.75
N GLY A 315 9.96 -15.44 11.92
CA GLY A 315 10.36 -14.70 13.12
C GLY A 315 11.72 -15.14 13.66
N GLU A 316 11.95 -16.45 13.74
CA GLU A 316 13.23 -17.04 14.16
C GLU A 316 14.38 -16.69 13.20
N LYS A 317 14.13 -16.65 11.89
CA LYS A 317 15.13 -16.23 10.88
C LYS A 317 15.54 -14.75 11.02
N ASN A 318 14.64 -13.89 11.48
CA ASN A 318 14.93 -12.47 11.69
C ASN A 318 15.68 -12.22 13.01
N LEU A 319 15.46 -13.03 14.04
CA LEU A 319 16.18 -12.97 15.32
C LEU A 319 17.59 -13.61 15.23
N GLY A 320 17.76 -14.65 14.41
CA GLY A 320 19.05 -15.33 14.21
C GLY A 320 20.10 -14.54 13.44
N ALA A 321 19.75 -13.40 12.84
CA ALA A 321 20.70 -12.52 12.15
C ALA A 321 21.37 -11.48 13.08
N ASP A 322 20.87 -11.28 14.30
CA ASP A 322 21.32 -10.23 15.22
C ASP A 322 21.81 -10.75 16.59
N ALA A 323 21.70 -12.06 16.84
CA ALA A 323 22.13 -12.66 18.11
C ALA A 323 23.56 -13.24 18.03
N THR A 324 24.53 -12.44 18.46
CA THR A 324 25.88 -12.95 18.81
C THR A 324 25.86 -13.43 20.26
N GLU A 325 25.15 -14.52 20.57
CA GLU A 325 25.24 -15.14 21.90
C GLU A 325 25.49 -16.65 21.80
N LYS A 326 26.41 -17.11 22.66
CA LYS A 326 26.97 -18.46 22.71
C LYS A 326 25.91 -19.50 23.08
N PRO A 327 26.03 -20.76 22.61
CA PRO A 327 25.07 -21.80 22.92
C PRO A 327 25.28 -22.34 24.34
N GLN A 328 24.22 -22.37 25.15
CA GLN A 328 24.12 -23.21 26.33
C GLN A 328 22.91 -24.15 26.21
N ASP A 329 23.16 -25.40 26.60
CA ASP A 329 22.33 -26.61 26.66
C ASP A 329 21.98 -27.39 25.37
N PRO A 330 22.47 -28.65 25.22
CA PRO A 330 22.12 -29.54 24.11
C PRO A 330 20.77 -30.28 24.22
N GLU A 331 19.98 -30.08 25.29
CA GLU A 331 18.77 -30.90 25.56
C GLU A 331 17.42 -30.23 25.23
N SER A 332 17.40 -28.97 24.80
CA SER A 332 16.20 -28.44 24.13
C SER A 332 16.27 -28.78 22.65
N LEU A 333 15.58 -29.85 22.23
CA LEU A 333 15.29 -30.06 20.81
C LEU A 333 14.79 -28.73 20.22
N PRO A 334 15.41 -28.20 19.16
CA PRO A 334 14.81 -27.09 18.44
C PRO A 334 13.45 -27.60 17.96
N MET A 335 12.38 -26.98 18.46
CA MET A 335 11.06 -27.13 17.88
C MET A 335 11.23 -26.98 16.36
N CYS A 336 10.77 -27.98 15.63
CA CYS A 336 11.00 -28.21 14.21
C CYS A 336 11.09 -26.89 13.41
N THR A 337 12.31 -26.48 13.07
CA THR A 337 12.56 -25.31 12.21
C THR A 337 12.22 -25.71 10.77
N TRP A 338 11.07 -25.27 10.26
CA TRP A 338 10.66 -25.60 8.89
C TRP A 338 11.64 -24.99 7.88
N ARG A 339 12.09 -25.80 6.92
CA ARG A 339 12.92 -25.32 5.81
C ARG A 339 12.07 -24.54 4.83
N GLN A 340 12.71 -23.77 3.93
CA GLN A 340 11.96 -23.04 2.89
C GLN A 340 11.10 -23.96 2.01
N GLU A 341 11.55 -25.20 1.79
CA GLU A 341 10.78 -26.22 1.08
C GLU A 341 9.52 -26.64 1.84
N ASP A 342 9.58 -26.71 3.17
CA ASP A 342 8.43 -27.06 4.02
C ASP A 342 7.40 -25.93 4.03
N ILE A 343 7.86 -24.67 4.06
CA ILE A 343 7.00 -23.49 3.90
C ILE A 343 6.30 -23.51 2.54
N ASN A 344 7.05 -23.73 1.45
CA ASN A 344 6.46 -23.82 0.11
C ASN A 344 5.46 -24.97 0.01
N ARG A 345 5.72 -26.12 0.64
CA ARG A 345 4.78 -27.25 0.69
C ARG A 345 3.51 -26.89 1.45
N ALA A 346 3.62 -26.16 2.56
CA ALA A 346 2.51 -25.72 3.36
C ALA A 346 1.63 -24.69 2.64
N GLU A 347 2.23 -23.71 1.97
CA GLU A 347 1.51 -22.75 1.13
C GLU A 347 0.75 -23.46 0.00
N ASN A 348 1.40 -24.42 -0.67
CA ASN A 348 0.77 -25.23 -1.70
C ASN A 348 -0.37 -26.10 -1.14
N ALA A 349 -0.24 -26.63 0.08
CA ALA A 349 -1.29 -27.39 0.74
C ALA A 349 -2.53 -26.51 1.00
N ILE A 350 -2.34 -25.30 1.53
CA ILE A 350 -3.42 -24.32 1.75
C ILE A 350 -4.19 -24.06 0.44
N ILE A 351 -3.47 -23.78 -0.65
CA ILE A 351 -4.07 -23.50 -1.96
C ILE A 351 -4.91 -24.70 -2.44
N LYS A 352 -4.34 -25.91 -2.37
CA LYS A 352 -5.05 -27.15 -2.78
C LYS A 352 -6.30 -27.40 -1.95
N ILE A 353 -6.24 -27.17 -0.64
CA ILE A 353 -7.42 -27.33 0.25
C ILE A 353 -8.50 -26.32 -0.15
N LEU A 354 -8.15 -25.06 -0.37
CA LEU A 354 -9.11 -24.02 -0.78
C LEU A 354 -9.76 -24.34 -2.14
N GLN A 355 -9.00 -24.88 -3.09
CA GLN A 355 -9.53 -25.29 -4.40
C GLN A 355 -10.50 -26.48 -4.28
N ALA A 356 -10.17 -27.50 -3.48
CA ALA A 356 -11.04 -28.65 -3.26
C ALA A 356 -12.35 -28.29 -2.56
N VAL A 357 -12.31 -27.35 -1.60
CA VAL A 357 -13.51 -26.85 -0.92
C VAL A 357 -14.40 -26.06 -1.88
N LYS A 358 -13.81 -25.27 -2.79
CA LYS A 358 -14.54 -24.56 -3.83
C LYS A 358 -15.26 -25.51 -4.79
N GLU A 359 -14.61 -26.60 -5.20
CA GLU A 359 -15.22 -27.62 -6.07
C GLU A 359 -16.34 -28.38 -5.37
N SER A 360 -16.15 -28.71 -4.10
CA SER A 360 -17.16 -29.40 -3.28
C SER A 360 -18.42 -28.56 -3.08
N ASN A 361 -18.26 -27.24 -2.86
CA ASN A 361 -19.40 -26.31 -2.73
C ASN A 361 -20.11 -26.05 -4.07
N ARG A 362 -19.43 -26.16 -5.21
CA ARG A 362 -20.06 -26.06 -6.54
C ARG A 362 -20.92 -27.25 -6.91
N LEU A 363 -20.64 -28.43 -6.34
CA LEU A 363 -21.43 -29.65 -6.56
C LEU A 363 -22.68 -29.71 -5.67
N GLN A 364 -22.84 -28.77 -4.72
CA GLN A 364 -23.96 -28.69 -3.79
C GLN A 364 -24.95 -27.56 -4.10
N THR A 365 -24.67 -26.73 -5.12
CA THR A 365 -25.56 -25.72 -5.71
C THR A 365 -25.99 -26.14 -7.10
#